data_AF-A0A960D9S2-F1
#
_entry.id   AF-A0A960D9S2-F1
#
_cell.length_a   1.000
_cell.length_b   1.000
_cell.length_c   1.000
_cell.angle_alpha   90.00
_cell.angle_beta   90.00
_cell.angle_gamma   90.00
#
_symmetry.space_group_name_H-M   'P 1'
#
loop_
_entity.id
_entity.type
_entity.pdbx_description
1 polymer ?
#
loop_
_entity_poly.entity_id
_entity_poly.type
_entity_poly.pdbx_seq_one_letter_code
_entity_poly.pdbx_strand_id
1 'polypeptide(L)'
;MRMSAKAEYAVRAMVQLATVDDGTLVKTDDLAKAQGIPPQFLVDILSDLRNDRLVRSHRGREGGYALARPAADIGIADVLRCIDGPLASVRDIGLGDLPYSGPTAALTDVWRALRASMRSVL
;
A
#
# COMPACT_ATOMS: atom_id res chain seq x y z
N MET A 1 12.16 -9.48 2.57
CA MET A 1 11.13 -8.43 2.59
C MET A 1 10.62 -8.32 4.02
N ARG A 2 10.69 -7.14 4.63
CA ARG A 2 10.02 -6.87 5.91
C ARG A 2 8.89 -5.91 5.59
N MET A 3 7.66 -6.32 5.86
CA MET A 3 6.48 -5.47 5.72
C MET A 3 6.29 -4.71 7.03
N SER A 4 6.05 -3.40 6.96
CA SER A 4 5.71 -2.63 8.15
C SER A 4 4.31 -3.02 8.66
N ALA A 5 4.04 -2.86 9.95
CA ALA A 5 2.70 -3.08 10.49
C ALA A 5 1.67 -2.14 9.83
N LYS A 6 2.10 -0.92 9.47
CA LYS A 6 1.26 0.06 8.76
C LYS A 6 0.88 -0.45 7.37
N ALA A 7 1.83 -1.01 6.62
CA ALA A 7 1.58 -1.57 5.29
C ALA A 7 0.67 -2.80 5.36
N GLU A 8 0.88 -3.68 6.34
CA GLU A 8 0.00 -4.83 6.57
C GLU A 8 -1.45 -4.39 6.84
N TYR A 9 -1.64 -3.43 7.75
CA TYR A 9 -2.96 -2.88 8.05
C TYR A 9 -3.60 -2.19 6.85
N ALA A 10 -2.82 -1.48 6.02
CA ALA A 10 -3.31 -0.88 4.80
C ALA A 10 -3.83 -1.93 3.81
N VAL A 11 -3.09 -3.02 3.60
CA VAL A 11 -3.54 -4.13 2.73
C VAL A 11 -4.84 -4.74 3.27
N ARG A 12 -4.91 -5.02 4.57
CA ARG A 12 -6.13 -5.55 5.21
C ARG A 12 -7.34 -4.62 5.04
N ALA A 13 -7.14 -3.32 5.24
CA ALA A 13 -8.17 -2.31 5.04
C ALA A 13 -8.66 -2.28 3.58
N MET A 14 -7.74 -2.31 2.62
CA MET A 14 -8.07 -2.33 1.19
C MET A 14 -8.82 -3.61 0.77
N VAL A 15 -8.42 -4.77 1.30
CA VAL A 15 -9.13 -6.04 1.08
C VAL A 15 -10.55 -5.97 1.63
N GLN A 16 -10.75 -5.43 2.83
CA GLN A 16 -12.09 -5.26 3.40
C GLN A 16 -12.96 -4.30 2.58
N LEU A 17 -12.39 -3.24 2.02
CA LEU A 17 -13.11 -2.33 1.12
C LEU A 17 -13.43 -3.01 -0.23
N ALA A 18 -12.65 -4.00 -0.64
CA ALA A 18 -12.90 -4.77 -1.86
C ALA A 18 -14.00 -5.83 -1.71
N THR A 19 -14.44 -6.15 -0.48
CA THR A 19 -15.51 -7.14 -0.26
C THR A 19 -16.93 -6.57 -0.42
N VAL A 20 -17.06 -5.25 -0.52
CA VAL A 20 -18.35 -4.57 -0.72
C VAL A 20 -18.51 -4.14 -2.19
N ASP A 21 -19.75 -3.88 -2.60
CA ASP A 21 -20.02 -3.40 -3.97
C ASP A 21 -19.29 -2.08 -4.26
N ASP A 22 -18.89 -1.90 -5.53
CA ASP A 22 -18.14 -0.72 -5.94
C ASP A 22 -18.87 0.60 -5.59
N GLY A 23 -18.12 1.55 -5.03
CA GLY A 23 -18.65 2.82 -4.53
C GLY A 23 -19.38 2.77 -3.18
N THR A 24 -19.58 1.58 -2.59
CA THR A 24 -20.17 1.46 -1.24
C THR A 24 -19.23 2.05 -0.20
N LEU A 25 -19.75 3.00 0.60
CA LEU A 25 -19.00 3.63 1.68
C LEU A 25 -18.99 2.73 2.92
N VAL A 26 -17.80 2.45 3.44
CA VAL A 26 -17.59 1.73 4.70
C VAL A 26 -17.13 2.70 5.78
N LYS A 27 -17.77 2.68 6.95
CA LYS A 27 -17.39 3.54 8.08
C LYS A 27 -16.02 3.12 8.62
N THR A 28 -15.22 4.10 9.02
CA THR A 28 -13.87 3.87 9.57
C THR A 28 -13.91 2.94 10.80
N ASP A 29 -14.90 3.10 11.68
CA ASP A 29 -15.03 2.28 12.88
C ASP A 29 -15.38 0.81 12.55
N ASP A 30 -16.20 0.60 11.53
CA ASP A 30 -16.58 -0.75 11.07
C ASP A 30 -15.38 -1.42 10.40
N LEU A 31 -14.62 -0.66 9.59
CA LEU A 31 -13.37 -1.12 8.97
C LEU A 31 -12.31 -1.49 10.01
N ALA A 32 -12.14 -0.65 11.05
CA ALA A 32 -11.21 -0.90 12.15
C ALA A 32 -11.56 -2.19 12.90
N LYS A 33 -12.84 -2.38 13.25
CA LYS A 33 -13.32 -3.58 13.95
C LYS A 33 -13.18 -4.84 13.09
N ALA A 34 -13.59 -4.77 11.82
CA ALA A 34 -13.57 -5.92 10.91
C ALA A 34 -12.15 -6.48 10.70
N GLN A 35 -11.14 -5.61 10.68
CA GLN A 35 -9.76 -6.00 10.40
C GLN A 35 -8.84 -5.97 11.65
N GLY A 36 -9.39 -5.67 12.82
CA GLY A 36 -8.63 -5.56 14.07
C GLY A 36 -7.55 -4.46 14.05
N ILE A 37 -7.79 -3.37 13.31
CA ILE A 37 -6.82 -2.29 13.13
C ILE A 37 -7.04 -1.24 14.23
N PRO A 38 -5.99 -0.83 14.96
CA PRO A 38 -6.12 0.26 15.92
C PRO A 38 -6.63 1.55 15.24
N PRO A 39 -7.70 2.21 15.73
CA PRO A 39 -8.35 3.32 15.03
C PRO A 39 -7.40 4.47 14.66
N GLN A 40 -6.46 4.80 15.55
CA GLN A 40 -5.47 5.86 15.30
C GLN A 40 -4.58 5.55 14.09
N PHE A 41 -4.15 4.28 13.93
CA PHE A 41 -3.36 3.86 12.77
C PHE A 41 -4.21 3.89 11.50
N LEU A 42 -5.47 3.46 11.59
CA LEU A 42 -6.35 3.41 10.42
C LEU A 42 -6.61 4.80 9.84
N VAL A 43 -6.77 5.83 10.68
CA VAL A 43 -6.94 7.22 10.21
C VAL A 43 -5.74 7.67 9.38
N ASP A 44 -4.53 7.44 9.90
CA ASP A 44 -3.30 7.82 9.20
C ASP A 44 -3.14 7.03 7.89
N ILE A 45 -3.40 5.72 7.92
CA ILE A 45 -3.36 4.85 6.74
C ILE A 45 -4.35 5.33 5.65
N LEU A 46 -5.60 5.59 6.02
CA LEU A 46 -6.63 6.01 5.08
C LEU A 46 -6.34 7.41 4.51
N SER A 47 -5.66 8.27 5.28
CA SER A 47 -5.18 9.56 4.79
C SER A 47 -4.13 9.38 3.68
N ASP A 48 -3.14 8.50 3.90
CA ASP A 48 -2.10 8.21 2.89
C ASP A 48 -2.71 7.58 1.63
N LEU A 49 -3.56 6.56 1.79
CA LEU A 49 -4.25 5.90 0.68
C LEU A 49 -5.14 6.87 -0.11
N ARG A 50 -5.76 7.84 0.56
CA ARG A 50 -6.57 8.87 -0.11
C ARG A 50 -5.70 9.82 -0.92
N ASN A 51 -4.56 10.25 -0.37
CA ASN A 51 -3.63 11.15 -1.05
C ASN A 51 -3.11 10.51 -2.34
N ASP A 52 -2.84 9.20 -2.31
CA ASP A 52 -2.41 8.41 -3.48
C ASP A 52 -3.57 7.93 -4.36
N ARG A 53 -4.80 8.39 -4.08
CA ARG A 53 -6.03 8.08 -4.84
C ARG A 53 -6.33 6.59 -4.96
N LEU A 54 -6.02 5.82 -3.92
CA LEU A 54 -6.42 4.41 -3.78
C LEU A 54 -7.79 4.28 -3.11
N VAL A 55 -8.16 5.23 -2.26
CA VAL A 55 -9.50 5.34 -1.66
C VAL A 55 -10.09 6.73 -1.87
N ARG A 56 -11.42 6.81 -1.84
CA ARG A 56 -12.17 8.07 -1.74
C ARG A 56 -12.84 8.13 -0.37
N SER A 57 -12.98 9.34 0.17
CA SER A 57 -13.70 9.57 1.42
C SER A 57 -14.91 10.46 1.20
N HIS A 58 -15.99 10.16 1.93
CA HIS A 58 -17.17 11.00 2.01
C HIS A 58 -17.39 11.43 3.46
N ARG A 59 -17.67 12.71 3.68
CA ARG A 59 -17.93 13.27 5.01
C ARG A 59 -19.42 13.19 5.34
N GLY A 60 -19.74 13.18 6.63
CA GLY A 60 -21.12 13.22 7.12
C GLY A 60 -21.47 11.98 7.95
N ARG A 61 -22.72 11.93 8.42
CA ARG A 61 -23.21 10.87 9.33
C ARG A 61 -23.23 9.47 8.69
N GLU A 62 -23.43 9.44 7.38
CA GLU A 62 -23.32 8.24 6.54
C GLU A 62 -22.03 8.26 5.70
N GLY A 63 -21.03 9.03 6.15
CA GLY A 63 -19.72 9.10 5.52
C GLY A 63 -18.90 7.82 5.73
N GLY A 64 -17.78 7.73 5.02
CA GLY A 64 -16.93 6.56 5.06
C GLY A 64 -15.88 6.59 3.95
N TYR A 65 -15.29 5.42 3.70
CA TYR A 65 -14.30 5.21 2.65
C TYR A 65 -14.78 4.16 1.67
N ALA A 66 -14.46 4.35 0.40
CA ALA A 66 -14.65 3.38 -0.67
C ALA A 66 -13.37 3.32 -1.51
N LEU A 67 -13.19 2.25 -2.28
CA LEU A 67 -12.11 2.19 -3.26
C LEU A 67 -12.26 3.32 -4.28
N ALA A 68 -11.12 3.87 -4.72
CA ALA A 68 -11.14 4.97 -5.68
C ALA A 68 -11.34 4.52 -7.13
N ARG A 69 -11.21 3.22 -7.40
CA ARG A 69 -11.39 2.55 -8.68
C ARG A 69 -11.69 1.06 -8.40
N PRO A 70 -12.14 0.26 -9.38
CA PRO A 70 -12.44 -1.15 -9.17
C PRO A 70 -11.29 -1.91 -8.50
N ALA A 71 -11.61 -2.84 -7.60
CA ALA A 71 -10.61 -3.61 -6.86
C ALA A 71 -9.61 -4.34 -7.76
N ALA A 72 -10.07 -4.82 -8.92
CA ALA A 72 -9.24 -5.49 -9.91
C ALA A 72 -8.13 -4.60 -10.50
N ASP A 73 -8.29 -3.27 -10.42
CA ASP A 73 -7.31 -2.30 -10.93
C ASP A 73 -6.31 -1.85 -9.86
N ILE A 74 -6.44 -2.31 -8.63
CA ILE A 74 -5.58 -1.93 -7.50
C ILE A 74 -4.71 -3.11 -7.09
N GLY A 75 -3.42 -3.05 -7.43
CA GLY A 75 -2.47 -4.08 -7.02
C GLY A 75 -2.04 -3.92 -5.56
N ILE A 76 -1.62 -5.01 -4.93
CA ILE A 76 -1.01 -4.95 -3.58
C ILE A 76 0.25 -4.10 -3.66
N ALA A 77 0.98 -4.18 -4.78
CA ALA A 77 2.13 -3.34 -5.06
C ALA A 77 1.84 -1.84 -5.01
N ASP A 78 0.61 -1.39 -5.32
CA ASP A 78 0.22 0.02 -5.22
C ASP A 78 0.07 0.45 -3.76
N VAL A 79 -0.59 -0.39 -2.96
CA VAL A 79 -0.77 -0.17 -1.51
C VAL A 79 0.57 -0.11 -0.79
N LEU A 80 1.46 -1.08 -1.07
CA LEU A 80 2.79 -1.12 -0.47
C LEU A 80 3.64 0.09 -0.87
N ARG A 81 3.53 0.55 -2.14
CA ARG A 81 4.23 1.75 -2.60
C ARG A 81 3.73 3.03 -1.93
N CYS A 82 2.43 3.13 -1.69
CA CYS A 82 1.83 4.25 -0.98
C CYS A 82 2.34 4.34 0.47
N ILE A 83 2.48 3.20 1.17
CA ILE A 83 2.80 3.19 2.60
C ILE A 83 4.30 3.14 2.91
N ASP A 84 5.03 2.20 2.30
CA ASP A 84 6.43 1.93 2.60
C ASP A 84 7.39 2.52 1.55
N GLY A 85 6.86 3.07 0.45
CA GLY A 85 7.66 3.60 -0.66
C GLY A 85 8.14 2.51 -1.63
N PRO A 86 9.29 2.68 -2.30
CA PRO A 86 9.74 1.75 -3.34
C PRO A 86 9.84 0.30 -2.83
N LEU A 87 9.23 -0.65 -3.57
CA LEU A 87 9.24 -2.09 -3.23
C LEU A 87 10.64 -2.69 -3.03
N ALA A 88 11.67 -2.06 -3.58
CA ALA A 88 13.06 -2.39 -3.31
C ALA A 88 13.89 -1.10 -3.34
N SER A 89 14.56 -0.84 -2.23
CA SER A 89 15.60 0.18 -2.05
C SER A 89 16.75 -0.43 -1.26
N VAL A 90 17.95 0.14 -1.37
CA VAL A 90 19.08 -0.23 -0.51
C VAL A 90 19.47 1.01 0.28
N ARG A 91 19.35 0.95 1.62
CA ARG A 91 19.59 2.12 2.51
C ARG A 91 18.79 3.36 2.08
N ASP A 92 17.52 3.16 1.71
CA ASP A 92 16.62 4.20 1.20
C ASP A 92 17.06 4.84 -0.13
N ILE A 93 18.12 4.32 -0.76
CA ILE A 93 18.57 4.71 -2.09
C ILE A 93 17.82 3.88 -3.12
N GLY A 94 17.22 4.56 -4.09
CA GLY A 94 16.58 3.92 -5.24
C GLY A 94 17.60 3.12 -6.06
N LEU A 95 17.15 2.03 -6.69
CA LEU A 95 18.04 1.15 -7.46
C LEU A 95 18.78 1.84 -8.62
N GLY A 96 18.31 3.02 -9.06
CA GLY A 96 18.98 3.84 -10.08
C GLY A 96 20.21 4.60 -9.56
N ASP A 97 20.26 4.88 -8.26
CA ASP A 97 21.23 5.79 -7.64
C ASP A 97 22.23 5.05 -6.73
N LEU A 98 22.29 3.72 -6.85
CA LEU A 98 23.16 2.90 -6.01
C LEU A 98 24.64 3.21 -6.29
N PRO A 99 25.45 3.54 -5.27
CA PRO A 99 26.86 3.90 -5.44
C PRO A 99 27.76 2.65 -5.62
N TYR A 100 27.24 1.59 -6.24
CA TYR A 100 28.01 0.37 -6.50
C TYR A 100 28.94 0.58 -7.68
N SER A 101 30.21 0.20 -7.50
CA SER A 101 31.24 0.30 -8.52
C SER A 101 32.19 -0.90 -8.45
N GLY A 102 33.03 -1.05 -9.49
CA GLY A 102 33.99 -2.16 -9.58
C GLY A 102 33.32 -3.53 -9.44
N PRO A 103 33.88 -4.46 -8.63
CA PRO A 103 33.32 -5.80 -8.45
C PRO A 103 31.87 -5.84 -7.92
N THR A 104 31.42 -4.78 -7.23
CA THR A 104 30.06 -4.71 -6.67
C THR A 104 29.01 -4.23 -7.67
N ALA A 105 29.40 -3.76 -8.86
CA ALA A 105 28.46 -3.24 -9.86
C ALA A 105 27.38 -4.26 -10.25
N ALA A 106 27.73 -5.55 -10.29
CA ALA A 106 26.81 -6.66 -10.58
C ALA A 106 25.68 -6.81 -9.53
N LEU A 107 25.86 -6.31 -8.30
CA LEU A 107 24.81 -6.32 -7.28
C LEU A 107 23.61 -5.47 -7.69
N THR A 108 23.81 -4.43 -8.51
CA THR A 108 22.71 -3.60 -9.05
C THR A 108 21.72 -4.46 -9.84
N ASP A 109 22.21 -5.39 -10.66
CA ASP A 109 21.37 -6.26 -11.46
C ASP A 109 20.64 -7.30 -10.61
N VAL A 110 21.28 -7.81 -9.55
CA VAL A 110 20.62 -8.68 -8.56
C VAL A 110 19.45 -7.96 -7.91
N TRP A 111 19.63 -6.72 -7.46
CA TRP A 111 18.55 -5.95 -6.83
C TRP A 111 17.44 -5.58 -7.82
N ARG A 112 17.78 -5.29 -9.08
CA ARG A 112 16.78 -5.09 -10.16
C ARG A 112 15.96 -6.34 -10.40
N ALA A 113 16.62 -7.50 -10.50
CA ALA A 113 15.95 -8.78 -10.68
C ALA A 113 15.02 -9.10 -9.51
N LEU A 114 15.48 -8.89 -8.27
CA LEU A 114 14.65 -9.08 -7.08
C LEU A 114 13.39 -8.19 -7.11
N ARG A 115 13.54 -6.90 -7.44
CA ARG A 115 12.41 -5.97 -7.57
C ARG A 115 11.43 -6.40 -8.68
N ALA A 116 11.94 -6.89 -9.80
CA ALA A 116 11.11 -7.37 -10.90
C ALA A 116 10.29 -8.59 -10.47
N SER A 117 10.92 -9.57 -9.81
CA SER A 117 10.24 -10.75 -9.28
C SER A 117 9.19 -10.40 -8.22
N MET A 118 9.46 -9.42 -7.35
CA MET A 118 8.46 -8.95 -6.39
C MET A 118 7.25 -8.32 -7.09
N ARG A 119 7.49 -7.50 -8.12
CA ARG A 119 6.41 -6.86 -8.89
C ARG A 119 5.57 -7.84 -9.69
N SER A 120 6.14 -8.96 -10.15
CA SER A 120 5.34 -9.96 -10.88
C SER A 120 4.37 -10.73 -9.98
N VAL A 121 4.60 -10.72 -8.66
CA VAL A 121 3.77 -11.43 -7.68
C VAL A 121 2.71 -10.50 -7.04
N LEU A 122 3.05 -9.22 -6.84
CA LEU A 122 2.26 -8.22 -6.11
C LEU A 122 1.43 -7.31 -7.02
#